data_AF-A0A7Y6K778-F1
#
_entry.id   AF-A0A7Y6K778-F1
#
_cell.length_a   1.000
_cell.length_b   1.000
_cell.length_c   1.000
_cell.angle_alpha   90.00
_cell.angle_beta   90.00
_cell.angle_gamma   90.00
#
_symmetry.space_group_name_H-M   'P 1'
#
loop_
_entity.id
_entity.type
_entity.pdbx_description
1 polymer ?
#
loop_
_entity_poly.entity_id
_entity_poly.type
_entity_poly.pdbx_seq_one_letter_code
_entity_poly.pdbx_strand_id
1 'polypeptide(L)'
;MKFDFSAREIPNQRTAIATHKRLKAANESLVVIGRFYLALIEQGLWPTQKALASELGVSRAQMSRMLAAARLPEEVLRAFGDRQAFSFADIATLQFLVKENGEQVIKQRARAVPQNTRPEDVLGILTTGKRPAPRGIRIRLGRDRKHLRVESTNIERVIPRIEELEQFLNVLLAVDLAAAGR
;
A
#
# COMPACT_ATOMS: atom_id res chain seq x y z
N MET A 1 -15.61 2.09 7.80
CA MET A 1 -15.84 2.36 6.36
C MET A 1 -16.81 3.53 6.24
N LYS A 2 -16.55 4.50 5.34
CA LYS A 2 -17.26 5.80 5.28
C LYS A 2 -18.45 5.83 4.30
N PHE A 3 -18.71 4.75 3.56
CA PHE A 3 -19.76 4.69 2.54
C PHE A 3 -20.71 3.53 2.80
N ASP A 4 -22.00 3.82 2.78
CA ASP A 4 -23.09 2.84 2.71
C ASP A 4 -23.57 2.76 1.26
N PHE A 5 -23.52 1.56 0.69
CA PHE A 5 -23.97 1.28 -0.68
C PHE A 5 -25.18 0.34 -0.70
N SER A 6 -25.89 0.22 0.42
CA SER A 6 -27.09 -0.62 0.53
C SER A 6 -28.22 -0.14 -0.37
N ALA A 7 -29.22 -1.01 -0.59
CA ALA A 7 -30.42 -0.69 -1.36
C ALA A 7 -31.23 0.47 -0.75
N ARG A 8 -31.04 0.77 0.54
CA ARG A 8 -31.64 1.93 1.21
C ARG A 8 -31.09 3.23 0.65
N GLU A 9 -29.77 3.32 0.50
CA GLU A 9 -29.09 4.52 0.01
C GLU A 9 -29.07 4.59 -1.53
N ILE A 10 -29.07 3.43 -2.19
CA ILE A 10 -29.06 3.32 -3.65
C ILE A 10 -30.25 2.47 -4.12
N PRO A 11 -31.48 3.00 -4.10
CA PRO A 11 -32.66 2.20 -4.39
C PRO A 11 -32.88 1.93 -5.90
N ASN A 12 -32.20 2.65 -6.78
CA ASN A 12 -32.42 2.54 -8.22
C ASN A 12 -31.18 2.96 -9.05
N GLN A 13 -31.23 2.64 -10.35
CA GLN A 13 -30.17 2.93 -11.31
C GLN A 13 -29.84 4.43 -11.41
N ARG A 14 -30.85 5.31 -11.30
CA ARG A 14 -30.65 6.77 -11.37
C ARG A 14 -29.79 7.26 -10.20
N THR A 15 -30.09 6.82 -8.98
CA THR A 15 -29.29 7.13 -7.79
C THR A 15 -27.89 6.54 -7.89
N ALA A 16 -27.75 5.31 -8.41
CA ALA A 16 -26.46 4.68 -8.65
C ALA A 16 -25.59 5.50 -9.63
N ILE A 17 -26.13 5.94 -10.76
CA ILE A 17 -25.40 6.76 -11.74
C ILE A 17 -24.94 8.09 -11.11
N ALA A 18 -25.81 8.75 -10.32
CA ALA A 18 -25.45 9.99 -9.63
C ALA A 18 -24.33 9.76 -8.59
N THR A 19 -24.44 8.70 -7.78
CA THR A 19 -23.41 8.31 -6.81
C THR A 19 -22.09 8.00 -7.49
N HIS A 20 -22.10 7.30 -8.62
CA HIS A 20 -20.90 6.99 -9.39
C HIS A 20 -20.17 8.27 -9.85
N LYS A 21 -20.91 9.27 -10.36
CA LYS A 21 -20.35 10.57 -10.75
C LYS A 21 -19.71 11.27 -9.54
N ARG A 22 -20.36 11.23 -8.38
CA ARG A 22 -19.83 11.82 -7.13
C ARG A 22 -18.54 11.13 -6.67
N LEU A 23 -18.49 9.80 -6.68
CA LEU A 23 -17.29 9.05 -6.31
C LEU A 23 -16.11 9.36 -7.24
N LYS A 24 -16.37 9.46 -8.55
CA LYS A 24 -15.35 9.88 -9.53
C LYS A 24 -14.88 11.32 -9.31
N ALA A 25 -15.80 12.25 -9.06
CA ALA A 25 -15.45 13.65 -8.81
C ALA A 25 -14.65 13.85 -7.51
N ALA A 26 -14.91 13.02 -6.49
CA ALA A 26 -14.14 13.00 -5.25
C ALA A 26 -12.79 12.25 -5.36
N ASN A 27 -12.47 11.70 -6.55
CA ASN A 27 -11.27 10.90 -6.79
C ASN A 27 -11.09 9.76 -5.77
N GLU A 28 -12.19 9.06 -5.47
CA GLU A 28 -12.20 7.97 -4.50
C GLU A 28 -11.32 6.79 -4.94
N SER A 29 -10.84 6.03 -3.95
CA SER A 29 -9.94 4.90 -4.21
C SER A 29 -10.58 3.82 -5.10
N LEU A 30 -9.75 3.10 -5.85
CA LEU A 30 -10.18 1.98 -6.69
C LEU A 30 -10.97 0.92 -5.90
N VAL A 31 -10.61 0.72 -4.63
CA VAL A 31 -11.28 -0.22 -3.72
C VAL A 31 -12.70 0.26 -3.40
N VAL A 32 -12.89 1.55 -3.09
CA VAL A 32 -14.21 2.12 -2.80
C VAL A 32 -15.12 2.02 -4.02
N ILE A 33 -14.62 2.40 -5.19
CA ILE A 33 -15.40 2.32 -6.44
C ILE A 33 -15.72 0.86 -6.78
N GLY A 34 -14.78 -0.06 -6.58
CA GLY A 34 -15.03 -1.49 -6.79
C GLY A 34 -16.08 -2.06 -5.83
N ARG A 35 -16.08 -1.66 -4.56
CA ARG A 35 -17.09 -2.06 -3.56
C ARG A 35 -18.47 -1.53 -3.92
N PHE A 36 -18.54 -0.30 -4.42
CA PHE A 36 -19.75 0.26 -4.99
C PHE A 36 -20.26 -0.61 -6.14
N TYR A 37 -19.42 -1.01 -7.09
CA TYR A 37 -19.86 -1.90 -8.19
C TYR A 37 -20.32 -3.28 -7.70
N LEU A 38 -19.64 -3.88 -6.72
CA LEU A 38 -20.08 -5.15 -6.12
C LEU A 38 -21.48 -5.01 -5.53
N ALA A 39 -21.75 -3.95 -4.76
CA ALA A 39 -23.06 -3.71 -4.17
C ALA A 39 -24.16 -3.57 -5.23
N LEU A 40 -23.90 -2.86 -6.34
CA LEU A 40 -24.87 -2.73 -7.43
C LEU A 40 -25.17 -4.07 -8.13
N ILE A 41 -24.16 -4.93 -8.26
CA ILE A 41 -24.31 -6.27 -8.84
C ILE A 41 -25.12 -7.15 -7.89
N GLU A 42 -24.81 -7.13 -6.59
CA GLU A 42 -25.51 -7.90 -5.56
C GLU A 42 -26.98 -7.49 -5.42
N GLN A 43 -27.29 -6.21 -5.61
CA GLN A 43 -28.65 -5.69 -5.63
C GLN A 43 -29.43 -6.03 -6.90
N GLY A 44 -28.76 -6.53 -7.94
CA GLY A 44 -29.41 -6.82 -9.22
C GLY A 44 -29.94 -5.58 -9.95
N LEU A 45 -29.45 -4.38 -9.62
CA LEU A 45 -29.86 -3.14 -10.30
C LEU A 45 -29.57 -3.17 -11.79
N TRP A 46 -28.56 -3.95 -12.21
CA TRP A 46 -28.33 -4.30 -13.61
C TRP A 46 -28.25 -5.81 -13.77
N PRO A 47 -28.75 -6.35 -14.90
CA PRO A 47 -28.81 -7.79 -15.13
C PRO A 47 -27.43 -8.42 -15.37
N THR A 48 -26.46 -7.63 -15.82
CA THR A 48 -25.10 -8.12 -16.10
C THR A 48 -24.04 -7.06 -15.79
N GLN A 49 -22.82 -7.51 -15.50
CA GLN A 49 -21.65 -6.62 -15.38
C GLN A 49 -21.41 -5.80 -16.67
N LYS A 50 -21.72 -6.38 -17.84
CA LYS A 50 -21.60 -5.69 -19.12
C LYS A 50 -22.56 -4.50 -19.21
N ALA A 51 -23.82 -4.70 -18.80
CA ALA A 51 -24.81 -3.63 -18.78
C ALA A 51 -24.40 -2.51 -17.81
N LEU A 52 -23.96 -2.87 -16.60
CA LEU A 52 -23.44 -1.92 -15.62
C LEU A 52 -22.26 -1.10 -16.17
N ALA A 53 -21.30 -1.76 -16.82
CA ALA A 53 -20.13 -1.08 -17.39
C ALA A 53 -20.51 -0.06 -18.47
N SER A 54 -21.43 -0.44 -19.36
CA SER A 54 -21.94 0.42 -20.42
C SER A 54 -22.62 1.66 -19.84
N GLU A 55 -23.55 1.47 -18.91
CA GLU A 55 -24.35 2.56 -18.31
C GLU A 55 -23.50 3.52 -17.47
N LEU A 56 -22.47 3.01 -16.80
CA LEU A 56 -21.55 3.83 -16.02
C LEU A 56 -20.44 4.48 -16.85
N GLY A 57 -20.34 4.18 -18.16
CA GLY A 57 -19.30 4.69 -19.04
C GLY A 57 -17.90 4.22 -18.62
N VAL A 58 -17.77 2.95 -18.24
CA VAL A 58 -16.51 2.33 -17.79
C VAL A 58 -16.19 1.14 -18.67
N SER A 59 -14.92 0.98 -19.07
CA SER A 59 -14.53 -0.19 -19.87
C SER A 59 -14.67 -1.47 -19.04
N ARG A 60 -15.01 -2.59 -19.70
CA ARG A 60 -15.10 -3.91 -19.05
C ARG A 60 -13.81 -4.29 -18.32
N ALA A 61 -12.65 -3.99 -18.90
CA ALA A 61 -11.35 -4.24 -18.30
C ALA A 61 -11.12 -3.40 -17.04
N GLN A 62 -11.55 -2.13 -17.03
CA GLN A 62 -11.45 -1.28 -15.84
C GLN A 62 -12.41 -1.74 -14.74
N MET A 63 -13.65 -2.08 -15.08
CA MET A 63 -14.62 -2.62 -14.13
C MET A 63 -14.12 -3.92 -13.49
N SER A 64 -13.63 -4.87 -14.30
CA SER A 64 -13.08 -6.12 -13.81
C SER A 64 -11.94 -5.89 -12.80
N ARG A 65 -11.01 -4.96 -13.12
CA ARG A 65 -9.91 -4.61 -12.21
C ARG A 65 -10.38 -3.94 -10.90
N MET A 66 -11.42 -3.11 -10.94
CA MET A 66 -11.99 -2.49 -9.74
C MET A 66 -12.74 -3.53 -8.86
N LEU A 67 -13.50 -4.44 -9.48
CA LEU A 67 -14.11 -5.56 -8.77
C LEU A 67 -13.05 -6.46 -8.11
N ALA A 68 -11.96 -6.70 -8.84
CA ALA A 68 -10.78 -7.39 -8.33
C ALA A 68 -10.19 -6.71 -7.08
N ALA A 69 -10.01 -5.38 -7.13
CA ALA A 69 -9.53 -4.60 -5.99
C ALA A 69 -10.45 -4.70 -4.76
N ALA A 70 -11.76 -4.67 -4.99
CA ALA A 70 -12.76 -4.73 -3.92
C ALA A 70 -12.85 -6.09 -3.22
N ARG A 71 -12.41 -7.16 -3.88
CA ARG A 71 -12.35 -8.53 -3.34
C ARG A 71 -11.10 -8.81 -2.52
N LEU A 72 -10.14 -7.89 -2.47
CA LEU A 72 -8.97 -8.07 -1.61
C LEU A 72 -9.41 -8.15 -0.14
N PRO A 73 -8.79 -9.03 0.67
CA PRO A 73 -9.11 -9.11 2.10
C PRO A 73 -8.85 -7.79 2.82
N GLU A 74 -9.73 -7.42 3.75
CA GLU A 74 -9.60 -6.15 4.47
C GLU A 74 -8.32 -6.05 5.29
N GLU A 75 -7.82 -7.16 5.81
CA GLU A 75 -6.54 -7.20 6.51
C GLU A 75 -5.38 -6.79 5.62
N VAL A 76 -5.41 -7.20 4.35
CA VAL A 76 -4.39 -6.82 3.36
C VAL A 76 -4.45 -5.32 3.12
N LEU A 77 -5.64 -4.78 2.87
CA LEU A 77 -5.82 -3.35 2.65
C LEU A 77 -5.36 -2.53 3.86
N ARG A 78 -5.73 -2.95 5.07
CA ARG A 78 -5.31 -2.30 6.32
C ARG A 78 -3.80 -2.36 6.55
N ALA A 79 -3.11 -3.39 6.08
CA ALA A 79 -1.66 -3.51 6.22
C ALA A 79 -0.90 -2.39 5.48
N PHE A 80 -1.44 -1.84 4.39
CA PHE A 80 -0.89 -0.69 3.69
C PHE A 80 -1.34 0.67 4.27
N GLY A 81 -2.25 0.65 5.25
CA GLY A 81 -2.84 1.84 5.85
C GLY A 81 -3.94 2.50 5.00
N ASP A 82 -4.78 3.31 5.66
CA ASP A 82 -5.98 3.91 5.06
C ASP A 82 -5.72 4.97 3.98
N ARG A 83 -4.45 5.37 3.78
CA ARG A 83 -4.06 6.45 2.87
C ARG A 83 -3.33 5.97 1.62
N GLN A 84 -3.06 4.68 1.47
CA GLN A 84 -2.35 4.18 0.30
C GLN A 84 -3.29 4.16 -0.92
N ALA A 85 -2.94 4.93 -1.94
CA ALA A 85 -3.52 4.76 -3.26
C ALA A 85 -2.93 3.49 -3.90
N PHE A 86 -3.78 2.53 -4.24
CA PHE A 86 -3.38 1.35 -4.98
C PHE A 86 -3.49 1.62 -6.49
N SER A 87 -2.43 1.31 -7.23
CA SER A 87 -2.48 1.22 -8.68
C SER A 87 -3.09 -0.12 -9.11
N PHE A 88 -3.45 -0.24 -10.40
CA PHE A 88 -3.91 -1.53 -10.93
C PHE A 88 -2.82 -2.61 -10.89
N ALA A 89 -1.55 -2.24 -10.98
CA ALA A 89 -0.45 -3.19 -10.86
C ALA A 89 -0.38 -3.76 -9.44
N ASP A 90 -0.50 -2.90 -8.42
CA ASP A 90 -0.50 -3.33 -7.01
C ASP A 90 -1.64 -4.32 -6.74
N ILE A 91 -2.84 -4.02 -7.24
CA ILE A 91 -4.00 -4.92 -7.10
C ILE A 91 -3.73 -6.28 -7.74
N ALA A 92 -3.19 -6.31 -8.96
CA ALA A 92 -2.90 -7.55 -9.66
C ALA A 92 -1.86 -8.40 -8.90
N THR A 93 -0.82 -7.76 -8.37
CA THR A 93 0.19 -8.43 -7.53
C THR A 93 -0.43 -9.00 -6.25
N LEU A 94 -1.27 -8.24 -5.56
CA LEU A 94 -1.92 -8.71 -4.32
C LEU A 94 -2.87 -9.87 -4.59
N GLN A 95 -3.62 -9.84 -5.69
CA GLN A 95 -4.48 -10.96 -6.09
C GLN A 95 -3.68 -12.21 -6.42
N PHE A 96 -2.57 -12.06 -7.14
CA PHE A 96 -1.65 -13.15 -7.42
C PHE A 96 -1.15 -13.77 -6.11
N LEU A 97 -0.72 -12.95 -5.14
CA LEU A 97 -0.28 -13.46 -3.83
C LEU A 97 -1.39 -14.22 -3.08
N VAL A 98 -2.62 -13.71 -3.07
CA VAL A 98 -3.79 -14.38 -2.47
C VAL A 98 -4.06 -15.72 -3.14
N LYS A 99 -3.98 -15.78 -4.48
CA LYS A 99 -4.19 -17.02 -5.23
C LYS A 99 -3.10 -18.06 -4.95
N GLU A 100 -1.83 -17.66 -4.96
CA GLU A 100 -0.70 -18.58 -4.82
C GLU A 100 -0.48 -19.08 -3.39
N ASN A 101 -0.70 -18.24 -2.38
CA ASN A 101 -0.44 -18.59 -0.98
C ASN A 101 -1.71 -19.03 -0.24
N GLY A 102 -2.88 -18.80 -0.82
CA GLY A 102 -4.17 -18.96 -0.15
C GLY A 102 -4.57 -17.74 0.69
N GLU A 103 -5.87 -17.44 0.69
CA GLU A 103 -6.41 -16.25 1.33
C GLU A 103 -6.11 -16.19 2.84
N GLN A 104 -6.27 -17.31 3.56
CA GLN A 104 -6.07 -17.35 5.01
C GLN A 104 -4.62 -17.06 5.41
N VAL A 105 -3.65 -17.58 4.64
CA VAL A 105 -2.23 -17.33 4.88
C VAL A 105 -1.91 -15.86 4.67
N ILE A 106 -2.42 -15.25 3.60
CA ILE A 106 -2.22 -13.83 3.32
C ILE A 106 -2.88 -12.96 4.40
N LYS A 107 -4.08 -13.29 4.86
CA LYS A 107 -4.75 -12.58 5.97
C LYS A 107 -3.93 -12.67 7.26
N GLN A 108 -3.40 -13.85 7.58
CA GLN A 108 -2.54 -14.03 8.76
C GLN A 108 -1.28 -13.16 8.66
N ARG A 109 -0.58 -13.19 7.52
CA ARG A 109 0.62 -12.37 7.28
C ARG A 109 0.31 -10.88 7.35
N ALA A 110 -0.81 -10.45 6.77
CA ALA A 110 -1.26 -9.06 6.80
C ALA A 110 -1.52 -8.56 8.24
N ARG A 111 -2.11 -9.40 9.10
CA ARG A 111 -2.30 -9.08 10.53
C ARG A 111 -0.99 -8.95 11.31
N ALA A 112 0.08 -9.62 10.85
CA ALA A 112 1.39 -9.58 11.48
C ALA A 112 2.24 -8.35 11.07
N VAL A 113 1.76 -7.55 10.10
CA VAL A 113 2.42 -6.33 9.63
C VAL A 113 2.38 -5.27 10.74
N PRO A 114 3.54 -4.75 11.19
CA PRO A 114 3.59 -3.68 12.16
C PRO A 114 2.93 -2.39 11.65
N GLN A 115 2.36 -1.60 12.56
CA GLN A 115 1.88 -0.25 12.23
C GLN A 115 3.01 0.61 11.66
N ASN A 116 2.68 1.49 10.71
CA ASN A 116 3.63 2.37 10.01
C ASN A 116 4.71 1.65 9.19
N THR A 117 4.49 0.39 8.82
CA THR A 117 5.34 -0.32 7.85
C THR A 117 5.20 0.33 6.47
N ARG A 118 6.31 0.48 5.77
CA ARG A 118 6.30 1.10 4.44
C ARG A 118 5.65 0.17 3.42
N PRO A 119 4.92 0.69 2.41
CA PRO A 119 4.26 -0.15 1.39
C PRO A 119 5.18 -1.21 0.76
N GLU A 120 6.44 -0.87 0.47
CA GLU A 120 7.41 -1.82 -0.09
C GLU A 120 7.73 -2.99 0.85
N ASP A 121 7.78 -2.72 2.15
CA ASP A 121 8.08 -3.70 3.19
C ASP A 121 6.84 -4.56 3.48
N VAL A 122 5.63 -4.00 3.36
CA VAL A 122 4.36 -4.74 3.48
C VAL A 122 4.32 -5.85 2.44
N LEU A 123 4.61 -5.55 1.17
CA LEU A 123 4.60 -6.55 0.10
C LEU A 123 5.59 -7.69 0.37
N GLY A 124 6.78 -7.36 0.88
CA GLY A 124 7.78 -8.35 1.32
C GLY A 124 7.26 -9.27 2.43
N ILE A 125 6.56 -8.72 3.43
CA ILE A 125 5.96 -9.49 4.52
C ILE A 125 4.84 -10.39 4.00
N LEU A 126 3.96 -9.88 3.12
CA LEU A 126 2.88 -10.68 2.55
C LEU A 126 3.39 -11.86 1.73
N THR A 127 4.48 -11.65 0.98
CA THR A 127 5.10 -12.66 0.12
C THR A 127 5.84 -13.73 0.93
N THR A 128 6.67 -13.31 1.91
CA THR A 128 7.61 -14.22 2.58
C THR A 128 7.13 -14.67 3.96
N GLY A 129 6.15 -13.99 4.55
CA GLY A 129 5.76 -14.14 5.95
C GLY A 129 6.81 -13.64 6.95
N LYS A 130 7.96 -13.16 6.47
CA LYS A 130 9.06 -12.67 7.32
C LYS A 130 9.03 -11.16 7.36
N ARG A 131 9.27 -10.61 8.55
CA ARG A 131 9.53 -9.17 8.69
C ARG A 131 10.87 -8.88 8.01
N PRO A 132 10.96 -7.86 7.13
CA PRO A 132 12.26 -7.42 6.65
C PRO A 132 13.12 -7.11 7.87
N ALA A 133 14.37 -7.59 7.85
CA ALA A 133 15.32 -7.21 8.87
C ALA A 133 15.30 -5.68 8.96
N PRO A 134 15.23 -5.09 10.17
CA PRO A 134 15.27 -3.65 10.29
C PRO A 134 16.49 -3.17 9.50
N ARG A 135 16.28 -2.34 8.47
CA ARG A 135 17.38 -1.68 7.75
C ARG A 135 18.10 -0.85 8.81
N GLY A 136 19.13 -1.45 9.38
CA GLY A 136 19.52 -1.20 10.77
C GLY A 136 20.11 0.18 10.99
N ILE A 137 20.66 0.79 9.96
CA ILE A 137 21.31 2.10 10.04
C ILE A 137 21.12 2.80 8.68
N ARG A 138 20.67 4.05 8.71
CA ARG A 138 20.63 4.96 7.56
C ARG A 138 21.49 6.18 7.89
N ILE A 139 22.43 6.51 7.01
CA ILE A 139 23.27 7.70 7.13
C ILE A 139 22.79 8.73 6.11
N ARG A 140 22.62 9.97 6.54
CA ARG A 140 22.21 11.11 5.70
C ARG A 140 23.12 12.29 5.97
N LEU A 141 23.26 13.18 4.99
CA LEU A 141 23.85 14.48 5.21
C LEU A 141 22.81 15.44 5.83
N GLY A 142 23.21 16.17 6.86
CA GLY A 142 22.42 17.22 7.50
C GLY A 142 22.01 18.31 6.51
N ARG A 143 20.93 19.04 6.82
CA ARG A 143 20.43 20.11 5.93
C ARG A 143 21.46 21.22 5.67
N ASP A 144 22.34 21.45 6.63
CA ASP A 144 23.44 22.41 6.57
C ASP A 144 24.67 21.89 5.80
N ARG A 145 24.66 20.61 5.40
CA ARG A 145 25.78 19.88 4.82
C ARG A 145 27.05 19.79 5.69
N LYS A 146 26.93 20.11 6.98
CA LYS A 146 28.07 20.16 7.93
C LYS A 146 28.10 18.97 8.89
N HIS A 147 26.99 18.25 9.05
CA HIS A 147 26.93 17.08 9.92
C HIS A 147 26.37 15.86 9.20
N LEU A 148 26.80 14.67 9.59
CA LEU A 148 26.16 13.41 9.22
C LEU A 148 25.09 13.06 10.26
N ARG A 149 23.92 12.66 9.79
CA ARG A 149 22.81 12.17 10.61
C ARG A 149 22.69 10.66 10.44
N VAL A 150 22.84 9.93 11.54
CA VAL A 150 22.64 8.49 11.59
C VAL A 150 21.27 8.20 12.20
N GLU A 151 20.40 7.56 11.42
CA GLU A 151 19.08 7.09 11.84
C GLU A 151 19.12 5.57 12.00
N SER A 152 18.76 5.06 13.18
CA SER A 152 18.65 3.63 13.43
C SER A 152 17.36 3.32 14.15
N THR A 153 16.73 2.20 13.81
CA THR A 153 15.59 1.66 14.56
C THR A 153 16.00 1.06 15.91
N ASN A 154 17.31 0.86 16.14
CA ASN A 154 17.87 0.39 17.40
C ASN A 154 19.04 1.30 17.81
N ILE A 155 18.80 2.62 17.87
CA ILE A 155 19.85 3.61 18.18
C ILE A 155 20.55 3.32 19.53
N GLU A 156 19.83 2.74 20.49
CA GLU A 156 20.37 2.30 21.79
C GLU A 156 21.50 1.27 21.67
N ARG A 157 21.56 0.51 20.56
CA ARG A 157 22.65 -0.43 20.28
C ARG A 157 23.84 0.23 19.59
N VAL A 158 23.61 1.40 19.00
CA VAL A 158 24.63 2.20 18.29
C VAL A 158 25.32 3.15 19.25
N ILE A 159 24.58 3.77 20.17
CA ILE A 159 25.10 4.74 21.14
C ILE A 159 26.35 4.24 21.90
N PRO A 160 26.38 3.01 22.45
CA PRO A 160 27.55 2.52 23.18
C PRO A 160 28.80 2.33 22.32
N ARG A 161 28.67 2.34 20.99
CA ARG A 161 29.76 2.14 20.02
C ARG A 161 30.06 3.40 19.20
N ILE A 162 29.60 4.56 19.65
CA ILE A 162 29.82 5.83 18.94
C ILE A 162 31.32 6.11 18.76
N GLU A 163 32.15 5.83 19.78
CA GLU A 163 33.59 6.03 19.71
C GLU A 163 34.25 5.13 18.65
N GLU A 164 33.85 3.86 18.55
CA GLU A 164 34.33 2.95 17.50
C GLU A 164 33.94 3.47 16.10
N LEU A 165 32.70 3.93 15.95
CA LEU A 165 32.19 4.53 14.71
C LEU A 165 32.98 5.78 14.31
N GLU A 166 33.30 6.66 15.27
CA GLU A 166 34.11 7.84 15.05
C GLU A 166 35.53 7.47 14.58
N GLN A 167 36.16 6.51 15.25
CA GLN A 167 37.49 6.03 14.87
C GLN A 167 37.51 5.49 13.43
N PHE A 168 36.52 4.66 13.06
CA PHE A 168 36.41 4.16 11.68
C PHE A 168 36.25 5.28 10.65
N LEU A 169 35.40 6.27 10.93
CA LEU A 169 35.19 7.40 10.03
C LEU A 169 36.44 8.24 9.86
N ASN A 170 37.17 8.51 10.95
CA ASN A 170 38.41 9.28 10.91
C ASN A 170 39.49 8.56 10.10
N VAL A 171 39.60 7.24 10.22
CA VAL A 171 40.52 6.44 9.39
C VAL A 171 40.15 6.53 7.91
N LEU A 172 38.87 6.36 7.57
CA LEU A 172 38.41 6.43 6.18
C LEU A 172 38.65 7.81 5.56
N LEU A 173 38.37 8.89 6.30
CA LEU A 173 38.61 10.25 5.85
C LEU A 173 40.11 10.55 5.68
N ALA A 174 40.96 10.03 6.55
CA ALA A 174 42.40 10.18 6.43
C ALA A 174 42.95 9.47 5.18
N VAL A 175 42.39 8.31 4.81
CA VAL A 175 42.76 7.56 3.61
C VAL A 175 42.37 8.33 2.33
N ASP A 176 41.18 8.91 2.27
CA ASP A 176 40.74 9.71 1.12
C ASP A 176 41.53 11.01 0.96
N LEU A 177 41.88 11.68 2.05
CA LEU A 177 42.72 12.88 2.02
C LEU A 177 44.15 12.58 1.53
N ALA A 178 44.69 11.41 1.89
CA ALA A 178 46.00 10.96 1.40
C ALA A 178 45.97 10.53 -0.09
N ALA A 179 44.80 10.17 -0.62
CA ALA A 179 44.60 9.83 -2.03
C ALA A 179 44.34 11.07 -2.92
N ALA A 180 43.67 12.10 -2.39
CA ALA A 180 43.37 13.35 -3.10
C ALA A 180 44.54 14.36 -3.14
N GLY A 181 45.59 14.14 -2.36
CA GLY A 181 46.83 14.94 -2.34
C GLY A 181 47.94 14.44 -3.28
N ARG A 182 47.61 13.59 -4.27
CA ARG A 182 48.53 13.15 -5.33
C ARG A 182 48.05 13.57 -6.72
#